data_AF-A0A538RQ88-F1
#
_entry.id   AF-A0A538RQ88-F1
#
_cell.length_a   1.000
_cell.length_b   1.000
_cell.length_c   1.000
_cell.angle_alpha   90.00
_cell.angle_beta   90.00
_cell.angle_gamma   90.00
#
_symmetry.space_group_name_H-M   'P 1'
#
loop_
_entity.id
_entity.type
_entity.pdbx_description
1 polymer ?
#
loop_
_entity_poly.entity_id
_entity_poly.type
_entity_poly.pdbx_seq_one_letter_code
_entity_poly.pdbx_strand_id
1 'polypeptide(L)'
;MAAQRDEFHRLYGVEPERLDGHHHMHLCANVLLGGLLPPGTLVRRNFSFQPGEKSLCNRLYRRAIDRILARRHRLVDFFFSLQPLDLPGRVRTIFSLAREFTVEVETHPIDPQEYRFLAGGEIFRWAAGLRVAPRFGVLQQGTAVTGSRLGHVHSSGK
;
A
#
# COMPACT_ATOMS: atom_id res chain seq x y z
N MET A 1 4.99 13.24 16.06
CA MET A 1 3.70 12.86 15.47
C MET A 1 2.60 13.87 15.80
N ALA A 2 2.17 14.05 17.05
CA ALA A 2 1.12 15.04 17.40
C ALA A 2 1.45 16.46 16.90
N ALA A 3 2.60 17.01 17.31
CA ALA A 3 3.03 18.35 16.87
C ALA A 3 3.12 18.53 15.34
N GLN A 4 3.50 17.50 14.59
CA GLN A 4 3.57 17.57 13.11
C GLN A 4 2.17 17.58 12.48
N ARG A 5 1.22 16.87 13.09
CA ARG A 5 -0.18 16.86 12.65
C ARG A 5 -0.87 18.18 12.99
N ASP A 6 -0.65 18.69 14.20
CA ASP A 6 -1.18 19.98 14.61
C ASP A 6 -0.63 21.10 13.71
N GLU A 7 0.66 21.03 13.36
CA GLU A 7 1.26 21.95 12.41
C GLU A 7 0.69 21.78 10.98
N PHE A 8 0.45 20.55 10.53
CA PHE A 8 -0.22 20.31 9.25
C PHE A 8 -1.63 20.93 9.25
N HIS A 9 -2.41 20.70 10.30
CA HIS A 9 -3.74 21.27 10.44
C HIS A 9 -3.70 22.81 10.49
N ARG A 10 -2.73 23.39 11.20
CA ARG A 10 -2.51 24.84 11.25
C ARG A 10 -2.21 25.42 9.87
N LEU A 11 -1.39 24.74 9.06
CA LEU A 11 -0.97 25.19 7.74
C LEU A 11 -2.04 24.99 6.66
N TYR A 12 -2.76 23.87 6.69
CA TYR A 12 -3.65 23.45 5.61
C TYR A 12 -5.15 23.49 5.97
N GLY A 13 -5.50 23.74 7.23
CA GLY A 13 -6.87 23.84 7.73
C GLY A 13 -7.64 22.52 7.76
N VAL A 14 -6.99 21.39 7.44
CA VAL A 14 -7.60 20.07 7.34
C VAL A 14 -6.71 19.02 8.02
N GLU A 15 -7.32 17.93 8.48
CA GLU A 15 -6.55 16.77 8.95
C GLU A 15 -5.89 16.06 7.76
N PRO A 16 -4.70 15.47 7.94
CA PRO A 16 -4.07 14.68 6.90
C PRO A 16 -4.90 13.44 6.59
N GLU A 17 -5.31 13.30 5.32
CA GLU A 17 -6.05 12.14 4.81
C GLU A 17 -5.22 10.84 4.85
N ARG A 18 -3.90 10.96 4.86
CA ARG A 18 -2.93 9.87 4.87
C ARG A 18 -1.72 10.20 5.72
N LEU A 19 -1.20 9.18 6.42
CA LEU A 19 0.01 9.27 7.23
C LEU A 19 1.11 8.37 6.68
N ASP A 20 2.30 8.94 6.53
CA ASP A 20 3.56 8.23 6.39
C ASP A 20 4.64 8.92 7.21
N GLY A 21 5.84 8.36 7.21
CA GLY A 21 6.96 8.88 7.97
C GLY A 21 8.25 8.68 7.20
N HIS A 22 9.11 9.70 7.26
CA HIS A 22 10.46 9.59 6.74
C HIS A 22 11.17 8.40 7.38
N HIS A 23 11.90 7.62 6.59
CA HIS A 23 12.52 6.34 6.99
C HIS A 23 11.57 5.30 7.60
N HIS A 24 10.27 5.37 7.32
CA HIS A 24 9.27 4.49 7.93
C HIS A 24 9.24 4.55 9.46
N MET A 25 9.65 5.68 10.06
CA MET A 25 9.67 5.85 11.51
C MET A 25 8.26 5.74 12.15
N HIS A 26 7.21 5.90 11.35
CA HIS A 26 5.82 5.65 11.78
C HIS A 26 5.51 4.17 12.07
N LEU A 27 6.38 3.25 11.66
CA LEU A 27 6.25 1.81 11.91
C LEU A 27 7.05 1.33 13.13
N CYS A 28 7.76 2.22 13.83
CA CYS A 28 8.49 1.87 15.04
C CYS A 28 7.53 1.38 16.14
N ALA A 29 8.00 0.43 16.96
CA ALA A 29 7.20 -0.19 18.02
C ALA A 29 6.55 0.84 18.96
N ASN A 30 7.26 1.91 19.33
CA ASN A 30 6.74 2.96 20.20
C ASN A 30 5.53 3.69 19.59
N VAL A 31 5.49 3.86 18.27
CA VAL A 31 4.37 4.50 17.57
C VAL A 31 3.18 3.55 17.49
N LEU A 32 3.43 2.29 17.12
CA LEU A 32 2.40 1.27 16.95
C LEU A 32 1.75 0.86 18.29
N LEU A 33 2.59 0.55 19.29
CA LEU A 33 2.15 0.14 20.62
C LEU A 33 1.59 1.31 21.43
N GLY A 34 2.15 2.52 21.23
CA GLY A 34 1.64 3.74 21.84
C GLY A 34 0.32 4.25 21.23
N GLY A 35 -0.14 3.65 20.12
CA GLY A 35 -1.39 4.06 19.47
C GLY A 35 -1.39 5.52 19.00
N LEU A 36 -0.22 6.05 18.61
CA LEU A 36 -0.02 7.47 18.30
C LEU A 36 -0.59 7.88 16.94
N LEU A 37 -1.00 6.91 16.12
CA LEU A 37 -1.69 7.13 14.86
C LEU A 37 -3.21 7.12 15.11
N PRO A 38 -3.96 8.11 14.59
CA PRO A 38 -5.41 8.10 14.70
C PRO A 38 -6.01 6.85 14.05
N PRO A 39 -6.99 6.19 14.68
CA PRO A 39 -7.63 5.03 14.09
C PRO A 39 -8.38 5.42 12.80
N GLY A 40 -8.47 4.48 11.85
CA GLY A 40 -9.20 4.66 10.59
C GLY A 40 -8.48 5.46 9.51
N THR A 41 -7.35 6.12 9.81
CA THR A 41 -6.55 6.83 8.82
C THR A 41 -5.91 5.88 7.83
N LEU A 42 -5.68 6.34 6.60
CA LEU A 42 -4.82 5.64 5.65
C LEU A 42 -3.37 5.76 6.11
N VAL A 43 -2.67 4.64 6.27
CA VAL A 43 -1.26 4.63 6.68
C VAL A 43 -0.42 3.89 5.65
N ARG A 44 0.74 4.42 5.31
CA ARG A 44 1.71 3.71 4.44
C ARG A 44 2.23 2.47 5.18
N ARG A 45 2.15 1.31 4.53
CA ARG A 45 2.66 0.03 5.07
C ARG A 45 4.17 -0.15 4.84
N ASN A 46 4.71 -1.29 5.25
CA ASN A 46 6.08 -1.67 4.89
C ASN A 46 6.24 -1.90 3.38
N PHE A 47 7.46 -1.73 2.88
CA PHE A 47 7.82 -2.18 1.54
C PHE A 47 7.48 -3.65 1.33
N SER A 48 6.85 -3.89 0.19
CA SER A 48 6.57 -5.20 -0.38
C SER A 48 7.80 -5.65 -1.15
N PHE A 49 8.31 -6.83 -0.80
CA PHE A 49 9.49 -7.43 -1.42
C PHE A 49 9.12 -8.75 -2.10
N GLN A 50 9.63 -8.95 -3.30
CA GLN A 50 9.53 -10.21 -4.03
C GLN A 50 10.41 -11.30 -3.40
N PRO A 51 10.13 -12.59 -3.64
CA PRO A 51 11.05 -13.67 -3.28
C PRO A 51 12.45 -13.40 -3.84
N GLY A 52 13.49 -13.50 -2.99
CA GLY A 52 14.88 -13.24 -3.39
C GLY A 52 15.39 -11.83 -3.07
N GLU A 53 14.52 -10.83 -2.87
CA GLU A 53 14.97 -9.46 -2.55
C GLU A 53 15.37 -9.29 -1.07
N LYS A 54 14.79 -10.10 -0.18
CA LYS A 54 15.07 -10.12 1.27
C LYS A 54 14.90 -11.52 1.84
N SER A 55 15.51 -11.76 3.01
CA SER A 55 15.35 -13.01 3.76
C SER A 55 13.90 -13.27 4.14
N LEU A 56 13.52 -14.54 4.25
CA LEU A 56 12.18 -14.97 4.65
C LEU A 56 11.78 -14.38 6.02
N CYS A 57 12.71 -14.35 6.97
CA CYS A 57 12.48 -13.76 8.29
C CYS A 57 12.12 -12.27 8.21
N ASN A 58 12.82 -11.48 7.39
CA ASN A 58 12.50 -10.06 7.20
C ASN A 58 11.11 -9.88 6.57
N ARG A 59 10.74 -10.73 5.61
CA ARG A 59 9.41 -10.71 4.98
C ARG A 59 8.30 -11.05 5.97
N LEU A 60 8.51 -12.06 6.83
CA LEU A 60 7.56 -12.45 7.87
C LEU A 60 7.38 -11.37 8.94
N TYR A 61 8.49 -10.78 9.41
CA TYR A 61 8.47 -9.67 10.37
C TYR A 61 7.64 -8.49 9.83
N ARG A 62 7.92 -8.04 8.60
CA ARG A 62 7.17 -6.94 7.97
C ARG A 62 5.69 -7.28 7.82
N ARG A 63 5.36 -8.52 7.46
CA ARG A 63 3.97 -8.99 7.39
C ARG A 63 3.28 -8.96 8.77
N ALA A 64 4.00 -9.26 9.85
CA ALA A 64 3.45 -9.16 11.20
C ALA A 64 3.16 -7.69 11.59
N ILE A 65 4.08 -6.77 11.30
CA ILE A 65 3.87 -5.33 11.52
C ILE A 65 2.68 -4.81 10.70
N ASP A 66 2.60 -5.17 9.41
CA ASP A 66 1.47 -4.78 8.56
C ASP A 66 0.14 -5.31 9.10
N ARG A 67 0.09 -6.53 9.65
CA ARG A 67 -1.12 -7.06 10.30
C ARG A 67 -1.50 -6.28 11.55
N ILE A 68 -0.53 -5.88 12.38
CA ILE A 68 -0.80 -5.05 13.56
C ILE A 68 -1.40 -3.72 13.14
N LEU A 69 -0.82 -3.09 12.10
CA LEU A 69 -1.27 -1.82 11.57
C LEU A 69 -2.69 -1.93 10.95
N ALA A 70 -2.96 -2.98 10.18
CA ALA A 70 -4.24 -3.23 9.53
C ALA A 70 -5.42 -3.41 10.51
N ARG A 71 -5.16 -3.72 11.79
CA ARG A 71 -6.22 -3.84 12.79
C ARG A 71 -6.88 -2.51 13.13
N ARG A 72 -6.15 -1.39 12.98
CA ARG A 72 -6.60 -0.05 13.40
C ARG A 72 -6.61 0.97 12.27
N HIS A 73 -5.95 0.68 11.15
CA HIS A 73 -5.74 1.62 10.06
C HIS A 73 -6.08 1.01 8.70
N ARG A 74 -6.40 1.88 7.74
CA ARG A 74 -6.58 1.48 6.34
C ARG A 74 -5.21 1.40 5.69
N LEU A 75 -4.96 0.35 4.90
CA LEU A 75 -3.71 0.13 4.18
C LEU A 75 -3.97 -0.14 2.71
N VAL A 76 -2.94 0.04 1.88
CA VAL A 76 -2.89 -0.48 0.51
C VAL A 76 -2.47 -1.95 0.49
N ASP A 77 -2.76 -2.66 -0.59
CA ASP A 77 -2.43 -4.09 -0.74
C ASP A 77 -0.93 -4.30 -0.94
N PHE A 78 -0.27 -3.38 -1.65
CA PHE A 78 1.17 -3.39 -1.85
C PHE A 78 1.76 -1.98 -1.84
N PHE A 79 2.99 -1.89 -1.35
CA PHE A 79 3.78 -0.66 -1.36
C PHE A 79 5.19 -0.96 -1.87
N PHE A 80 5.61 -0.30 -2.94
CA PHE A 80 6.92 -0.52 -3.57
C PHE A 80 7.68 0.79 -3.71
N SER A 81 9.01 0.76 -3.62
CA SER A 81 9.86 1.79 -4.21
C SER A 81 9.87 1.63 -5.73
N LEU A 82 9.83 2.73 -6.47
CA LEU A 82 9.96 2.72 -7.93
C LEU A 82 11.33 2.15 -8.33
N GLN A 83 12.39 2.58 -7.66
CA GLN A 83 13.72 2.02 -7.85
C GLN A 83 13.85 0.59 -7.30
N PRO A 84 14.78 -0.20 -7.89
CA PRO A 84 15.58 0.08 -9.09
C PRO A 84 14.76 -0.05 -10.40
N LEU A 85 14.95 0.88 -11.35
CA LEU A 85 14.27 0.86 -12.66
C LEU A 85 14.93 -0.10 -13.66
N ASP A 86 16.22 -0.37 -13.49
CA ASP A 86 17.06 -1.21 -14.32
C ASP A 86 16.89 -2.72 -14.05
N LEU A 87 16.23 -3.10 -12.95
CA LEU A 87 15.98 -4.50 -12.63
C LEU A 87 14.93 -5.10 -13.59
N PRO A 88 15.31 -6.07 -14.45
CA PRO A 88 14.40 -6.61 -15.46
C PRO A 88 13.14 -7.19 -14.82
N GLY A 89 11.97 -6.77 -15.33
CA GLY A 89 10.68 -7.32 -14.93
C GLY A 89 10.10 -6.81 -13.60
N ARG A 90 10.86 -6.04 -12.79
CA ARG A 90 10.34 -5.47 -11.52
C ARG A 90 9.18 -4.52 -11.77
N VAL A 91 9.41 -3.50 -12.61
CA VAL A 91 8.39 -2.51 -13.00
C VAL A 91 7.16 -3.22 -13.58
N ARG A 92 7.37 -4.15 -14.52
CA ARG A 92 6.28 -4.96 -15.09
C ARG A 92 5.47 -5.68 -14.00
N THR A 93 6.12 -6.25 -12.99
CA THR A 93 5.43 -6.96 -11.91
C THR A 93 4.62 -6.02 -11.02
N ILE A 94 5.18 -4.87 -10.65
CA ILE A 94 4.48 -3.84 -9.87
C ILE A 94 3.18 -3.43 -10.59
N PHE A 95 3.27 -3.10 -11.88
CA PHE A 95 2.12 -2.70 -12.68
C PHE A 95 1.16 -3.87 -13.01
N SER A 96 1.66 -5.11 -13.05
CA SER A 96 0.79 -6.29 -13.17
C SER A 96 -0.06 -6.48 -11.91
N LEU A 97 0.52 -6.30 -10.71
CA LEU A 97 -0.23 -6.37 -9.44
C LEU A 97 -1.31 -5.29 -9.36
N ALA A 98 -1.04 -4.10 -9.89
CA ALA A 98 -1.98 -2.98 -9.90
C ALA A 98 -3.26 -3.23 -10.73
N ARG A 99 -3.33 -4.33 -11.49
CA ARG A 99 -4.57 -4.75 -12.20
C ARG A 99 -5.63 -5.28 -11.24
N GLU A 100 -5.21 -5.92 -10.16
CA GLU A 100 -6.09 -6.62 -9.22
C GLU A 100 -6.06 -6.00 -7.81
N PHE A 101 -5.00 -5.25 -7.48
CA PHE A 101 -4.72 -4.76 -6.14
C PHE A 101 -4.49 -3.24 -6.12
N THR A 102 -4.72 -2.63 -4.95
CA THR A 102 -4.32 -1.24 -4.69
C THR A 102 -2.81 -1.20 -4.42
N VAL A 103 -2.05 -0.67 -5.36
CA VAL A 103 -0.59 -0.56 -5.28
C VAL A 103 -0.20 0.90 -5.10
N GLU A 104 0.59 1.18 -4.07
CA GLU A 104 1.27 2.45 -3.90
C GLU A 104 2.74 2.32 -4.34
N VAL A 105 3.22 3.28 -5.13
CA VAL A 105 4.61 3.36 -5.58
C VAL A 105 5.24 4.64 -5.05
N GLU A 106 6.30 4.53 -4.25
CA GLU A 106 7.09 5.65 -3.78
C GLU A 106 8.13 6.05 -4.80
N THR A 107 8.29 7.37 -4.95
CA THR A 107 9.25 7.99 -5.84
C THR A 107 10.02 9.08 -5.10
N HIS A 108 11.28 9.28 -5.46
CA HIS A 108 12.16 10.34 -5.04
C HIS A 108 12.61 11.12 -6.30
N PRO A 109 11.82 12.08 -6.81
CA PRO A 109 12.11 12.77 -8.08
C PRO A 109 13.38 13.64 -8.07
N ILE A 110 14.08 13.74 -6.94
CA ILE A 110 15.45 14.26 -6.88
C ILE A 110 16.44 13.37 -7.64
N ASP A 111 16.13 12.08 -7.78
CA ASP A 111 16.86 11.15 -8.63
C ASP A 111 16.55 11.42 -10.12
N PRO A 112 17.57 11.69 -10.96
CA PRO A 112 17.34 12.00 -12.37
C PRO A 112 16.78 10.85 -13.20
N GLN A 113 16.96 9.59 -12.79
CA GLN A 113 16.37 8.45 -13.50
C GLN A 113 14.87 8.36 -13.21
N GLU A 114 14.48 8.46 -11.93
CA GLU A 114 13.07 8.51 -11.55
C GLU A 114 12.36 9.71 -12.17
N TYR A 115 12.98 10.90 -12.13
CA TYR A 115 12.42 12.08 -12.77
C TYR A 115 12.15 11.85 -14.25
N ARG A 116 13.13 11.31 -14.99
CA ARG A 116 12.96 11.01 -16.42
C ARG A 116 11.89 9.96 -16.68
N PHE A 117 11.79 8.93 -15.84
CA PHE A 117 10.75 7.90 -15.95
C PHE A 117 9.33 8.49 -15.76
N LEU A 118 9.18 9.38 -14.78
CA LEU A 118 7.91 10.04 -14.47
C LEU A 118 7.54 11.12 -15.49
N ALA A 119 8.46 12.02 -15.81
CA ALA A 119 8.23 13.17 -16.68
C ALA A 119 8.30 12.81 -18.18
N GLY A 120 9.11 11.81 -18.56
CA GLY A 120 9.27 11.34 -19.94
C GLY A 120 8.09 10.49 -20.44
N GLY A 121 7.08 10.25 -19.59
CA GLY A 121 5.87 9.53 -19.95
C GLY A 121 6.03 8.00 -20.04
N GLU A 122 7.18 7.44 -19.65
CA GLU A 122 7.36 6.00 -19.55
C GLU A 122 6.37 5.37 -18.57
N ILE A 123 6.08 6.06 -17.47
CA ILE A 123 5.07 5.64 -16.51
C ILE A 123 3.70 5.40 -17.16
N PHE A 124 3.30 6.19 -18.16
CA PHE A 124 2.01 6.02 -18.84
C PHE A 124 1.98 4.79 -19.74
N ARG A 125 3.13 4.34 -20.26
CA ARG A 125 3.22 3.07 -21.01
C ARG A 125 2.90 1.89 -20.10
N TRP A 126 3.38 1.92 -18.86
CA TRP A 126 3.15 0.87 -17.88
C TRP A 126 1.79 0.95 -17.20
N ALA A 127 1.31 2.17 -16.94
CA ALA A 127 0.00 2.43 -16.35
C ALA A 127 -1.15 2.37 -17.36
N ALA A 128 -0.87 2.13 -18.65
CA ALA A 128 -1.88 2.05 -19.69
C ALA A 128 -2.96 0.99 -19.32
N GLY A 129 -4.20 1.45 -19.19
CA GLY A 129 -5.34 0.60 -18.82
C GLY A 129 -5.50 0.36 -17.31
N LEU A 130 -4.66 0.95 -16.47
CA LEU A 130 -4.83 0.94 -15.01
C LEU A 130 -5.60 2.17 -14.54
N ARG A 131 -6.38 2.00 -13.48
CA ARG A 131 -7.02 3.12 -12.79
C ARG A 131 -6.03 3.72 -11.80
N VAL A 132 -5.58 4.94 -12.07
CA VAL A 132 -4.84 5.74 -11.10
C VAL A 132 -5.83 6.39 -10.15
N ALA A 133 -5.75 6.07 -8.86
CA ALA A 133 -6.63 6.64 -7.86
C ALA A 133 -6.41 8.16 -7.75
N PRO A 134 -7.47 8.98 -7.69
CA PRO A 134 -7.32 10.38 -7.33
C PRO A 134 -6.93 10.47 -5.85
N ARG A 135 -5.86 11.21 -5.54
CA ARG A 135 -5.33 11.43 -4.18
C ARG A 135 -5.08 10.10 -3.44
N PHE A 136 -5.76 9.90 -2.32
CA PHE A 136 -5.61 8.77 -1.41
C PHE A 136 -6.82 7.81 -1.47
N GLY A 137 -7.54 7.81 -2.60
CA GLY A 137 -8.67 6.91 -2.82
C GLY A 137 -8.25 5.44 -2.83
N VAL A 138 -8.27 4.79 -1.67
CA VAL A 138 -8.13 3.34 -1.58
C VAL A 138 -9.47 2.71 -1.87
N LEU A 139 -9.55 1.94 -2.96
CA LEU A 139 -10.65 1.03 -3.22
C LEU A 139 -10.67 0.02 -2.07
N GLN A 140 -11.72 0.05 -1.24
CA GLN A 140 -11.92 -1.05 -0.31
C GLN A 140 -12.22 -2.29 -1.15
N GLN A 141 -11.30 -3.26 -1.18
CA GLN A 141 -11.65 -4.57 -1.66
C GLN A 141 -12.73 -5.10 -0.71
N GLY A 142 -13.92 -5.32 -1.29
CA GLY A 142 -15.07 -5.86 -0.57
C GLY A 142 -14.68 -7.13 0.16
N THR A 143 -15.17 -7.25 1.38
CA THR A 143 -15.35 -8.51 2.09
C THR A 143 -15.62 -9.64 1.10
N ALA A 144 -14.72 -10.64 1.09
CA ALA A 144 -15.01 -11.92 0.49
C ALA A 144 -16.38 -12.38 1.00
N VAL A 145 -17.36 -12.46 0.09
CA VAL A 145 -18.66 -13.07 0.37
C VAL A 145 -18.39 -14.56 0.59
N THR A 146 -18.27 -14.96 1.84
CA THR A 146 -18.41 -16.36 2.26
C THR A 146 -19.87 -16.75 2.02
N GLY A 147 -20.15 -17.27 0.83
CA GLY A 147 -21.43 -17.83 0.44
C GLY A 147 -21.31 -19.34 0.23
N SER A 148 -20.96 -20.07 1.28
CA SER A 148 -21.10 -21.53 1.35
C SER A 148 -22.58 -21.92 1.42
N ARG A 149 -23.18 -22.30 0.29
CA ARG A 149 -24.35 -23.20 0.24
C ARG A 149 -24.35 -24.00 -1.07
N LEU A 150 -23.65 -25.13 -1.08
CA LEU A 150 -24.06 -26.31 -1.85
C LEU A 150 -24.61 -27.31 -0.85
N GLY A 151 -25.90 -27.14 -0.53
CA GLY A 151 -26.69 -28.15 0.14
C GLY A 151 -27.04 -29.23 -0.88
N HIS A 152 -26.48 -30.40 -0.67
CA HIS A 152 -26.89 -31.64 -1.31
C HIS A 152 -28.30 -32.00 -0.80
N VAL A 153 -29.29 -32.09 -1.68
CA VAL A 153 -30.53 -32.84 -1.41
C VAL A 153 -30.81 -33.74 -2.60
N HIS A 154 -30.60 -35.03 -2.36
CA HIS A 154 -31.11 -36.15 -3.15
C HIS A 154 -32.57 -36.40 -2.73
N SER A 155 -33.48 -36.62 -3.68
CA SER A 155 -34.58 -37.62 -3.64
C SER A 155 -35.86 -37.19 -4.38
N SER A 156 -36.15 -37.93 -5.45
CA SER A 156 -37.42 -38.50 -5.93
C SER A 156 -38.75 -37.73 -5.84
N GLY A 157 -39.47 -37.72 -6.98
CA GLY A 157 -40.93 -37.56 -6.96
C GLY A 157 -41.61 -37.45 -8.33
N LYS A 158 -41.91 -38.62 -8.91
CA LYS A 158 -42.87 -38.93 -10.01
C LYS A 158 -42.39 -38.78 -11.46
#